data_AF-A0A1B6ZB07-F1
#
_entry.id   AF-A0A1B6ZB07-F1
#
_cell.length_a   1.000
_cell.length_b   1.000
_cell.length_c   1.000
_cell.angle_alpha   90.00
_cell.angle_beta   90.00
_cell.angle_gamma   90.00
#
_symmetry.space_group_name_H-M   'P 1'
#
loop_
_entity.id
_entity.type
_entity.pdbx_description
1 polymer ?
#
loop_
_entity_poly.entity_id
_entity_poly.type
_entity_poly.pdbx_seq_one_letter_code
_entity_poly.pdbx_strand_id
1 'polypeptide(L)'
;MMDRKQAKGSSDFFGTFLTKKGPAINRAADPDMDFNIEKNVLDALAHSDGGMDIKSLIMQLSTSASTTIMTLNKMEEAGLLKIQDSGSGELAVLTEMGEKLAS
;
A
#
# COMPACT_ATOMS: atom_id res chain seq x y z
N MET A 1 -5.53 -27.17 41.98
CA MET A 1 -6.32 -26.89 40.77
C MET A 1 -6.61 -25.40 40.77
N MET A 2 -6.04 -24.64 39.83
CA MET A 2 -6.35 -23.22 39.64
C MET A 2 -6.62 -22.96 38.16
N ASP A 3 -7.78 -22.36 37.93
CA ASP A 3 -8.41 -21.93 36.68
C ASP A 3 -7.70 -20.73 36.03
N ARG A 4 -7.72 -20.72 34.69
CA ARG A 4 -7.73 -19.59 33.74
C ARG A 4 -6.67 -18.48 33.91
N LYS A 5 -5.90 -18.25 32.85
CA LYS A 5 -6.25 -17.28 31.79
C LYS A 5 -5.26 -17.38 30.63
N GLN A 6 -5.77 -17.78 29.47
CA GLN A 6 -5.13 -17.61 28.17
C GLN A 6 -4.96 -16.10 27.95
N ALA A 7 -3.73 -15.63 27.92
CA ALA A 7 -3.42 -14.26 27.54
C ALA A 7 -3.78 -14.09 26.05
N LYS A 8 -4.84 -13.31 25.78
CA LYS A 8 -5.05 -12.64 24.50
C LYS A 8 -3.90 -11.64 24.32
N GLY A 9 -2.85 -12.05 23.62
CA GLY A 9 -1.88 -11.15 23.01
C GLY A 9 -2.32 -10.85 21.58
N SER A 10 -3.36 -10.05 21.41
CA SER A 10 -3.70 -9.45 20.13
C SER A 10 -2.98 -8.11 20.02
N SER A 11 -2.17 -7.95 18.97
CA SER A 11 -1.71 -6.70 18.34
C SER A 11 -0.20 -6.50 18.25
N ASP A 12 0.53 -7.42 17.60
CA ASP A 12 1.91 -7.15 17.13
C ASP A 12 2.10 -7.60 15.68
N PHE A 13 1.22 -7.15 14.77
CA PHE A 13 1.31 -7.46 13.33
C PHE A 13 1.70 -6.25 12.44
N PHE A 14 2.24 -5.17 13.04
CA PHE A 14 2.65 -3.96 12.30
C PHE A 14 4.17 -3.71 12.27
N GLY A 15 4.99 -4.66 12.76
CA GLY A 15 6.40 -4.37 13.05
C GLY A 15 7.46 -4.70 11.99
N THR A 16 7.15 -5.38 10.88
CA THR A 16 8.24 -5.99 10.08
C THR A 16 7.95 -6.15 8.59
N PHE A 17 7.92 -5.06 7.81
CA PHE A 17 7.99 -5.17 6.33
C PHE A 17 8.96 -4.20 5.63
N LEU A 18 9.87 -3.56 6.38
CA LEU A 18 10.94 -2.71 5.82
C LEU A 18 12.28 -3.44 5.67
N THR A 19 12.29 -4.65 5.10
CA THR A 19 13.56 -5.27 4.70
C THR A 19 13.99 -4.78 3.32
N LYS A 20 14.84 -3.73 3.38
CA LYS A 20 15.75 -3.26 2.33
C LYS A 20 16.24 -4.37 1.40
N LYS A 21 16.01 -4.23 0.08
CA LYS A 21 17.04 -4.21 -0.99
C LYS A 21 16.38 -4.31 -2.38
N GLY A 22 16.32 -3.17 -3.09
CA GLY A 22 16.16 -3.11 -4.55
C GLY A 22 17.33 -2.31 -5.16
N PRO A 23 17.77 -2.60 -6.40
CA PRO A 23 19.00 -2.06 -6.96
C PRO A 23 18.87 -0.57 -7.29
N ALA A 24 19.93 0.19 -7.01
CA ALA A 24 20.00 1.63 -7.19
C ALA A 24 19.88 2.02 -8.67
N ILE A 25 18.76 2.64 -9.05
CA ILE A 25 18.59 3.29 -10.34
C ILE A 25 18.60 4.80 -10.10
N ASN A 26 19.70 5.43 -10.54
CA ASN A 26 19.93 6.87 -10.76
C ASN A 26 19.58 7.87 -9.64
N ARG A 27 20.61 8.15 -8.84
CA ARG A 27 20.76 9.31 -7.95
C ARG A 27 20.73 10.63 -8.74
N ALA A 28 19.63 11.38 -8.67
CA ALA A 28 19.62 12.85 -8.82
C ALA A 28 18.31 13.53 -8.33
N ALA A 29 17.51 12.86 -7.49
CA ALA A 29 16.35 13.49 -6.84
C ALA A 29 16.40 13.11 -5.35
N ASP A 30 16.28 14.13 -4.50
CA ASP A 30 16.28 14.17 -3.03
C ASP A 30 16.76 12.97 -2.19
N PRO A 31 17.69 13.17 -1.23
CA PRO A 31 18.10 12.14 -0.27
C PRO A 31 16.98 11.68 0.68
N ASP A 32 15.82 12.34 0.68
CA ASP A 32 14.62 11.97 1.44
C ASP A 32 13.56 11.20 0.61
N MET A 33 13.85 10.85 -0.66
CA MET A 33 13.02 9.91 -1.41
C MET A 33 13.25 8.48 -0.90
N ASP A 34 12.79 8.21 0.32
CA ASP A 34 12.47 6.85 0.72
C ASP A 34 11.42 6.34 -0.27
N PHE A 35 11.80 5.30 -1.02
CA PHE A 35 11.01 4.67 -2.06
C PHE A 35 9.86 3.87 -1.43
N ASN A 36 9.00 4.55 -0.67
CA ASN A 36 7.85 3.97 -0.01
C ASN A 36 6.69 3.94 -1.00
N ILE A 37 6.68 2.90 -1.83
CA ILE A 37 5.64 2.68 -2.84
C ILE A 37 4.26 2.63 -2.19
N GLU A 38 4.13 2.10 -0.97
CA GLU A 38 2.85 2.04 -0.24
C GLU A 38 2.35 3.45 0.07
N LYS A 39 3.22 4.34 0.58
CA LYS A 39 2.88 5.74 0.82
C LYS A 39 2.51 6.45 -0.48
N ASN A 40 3.29 6.26 -1.54
CA ASN A 40 3.01 6.90 -2.82
C ASN A 40 1.69 6.40 -3.45
N VAL A 41 1.32 5.14 -3.23
CA VAL A 41 0.00 4.60 -3.61
C VAL A 41 -1.11 5.25 -2.79
N LEU A 42 -0.95 5.35 -1.46
CA LEU A 42 -1.91 6.04 -0.59
C LEU A 42 -2.10 7.49 -1.02
N ASP A 43 -1.01 8.23 -1.22
CA ASP A 43 -1.03 9.62 -1.66
C ASP A 43 -1.71 9.74 -3.04
N ALA A 44 -1.37 8.88 -4.00
CA ALA A 44 -1.98 8.91 -5.33
C ALA A 44 -3.50 8.65 -5.28
N LEU A 45 -3.93 7.70 -4.45
CA LEU A 45 -5.35 7.38 -4.30
C LEU A 45 -6.11 8.42 -3.49
N ALA A 46 -5.50 9.04 -2.48
CA ALA A 46 -6.13 10.07 -1.65
C ALA A 46 -6.42 11.36 -2.43
N HIS A 47 -5.65 11.63 -3.48
CA HIS A 47 -5.88 12.74 -4.41
C HIS A 47 -6.79 12.35 -5.60
N SER A 48 -7.25 11.10 -5.67
CA SER A 48 -8.16 10.63 -6.71
C SER A 48 -9.61 10.66 -6.22
N ASP A 49 -10.50 11.32 -6.97
CA ASP A 49 -11.94 11.37 -6.66
C ASP A 49 -12.60 10.00 -6.90
N GLY A 50 -12.46 9.08 -5.95
CA GLY A 50 -13.14 7.77 -5.96
C GLY A 50 -12.29 6.59 -6.42
N GLY A 51 -10.96 6.76 -6.52
CA GLY A 51 -10.01 5.70 -6.88
C GLY A 51 -9.27 5.95 -8.18
N MET A 52 -8.27 5.11 -8.45
CA MET A 52 -7.39 5.23 -9.62
C MET A 52 -7.21 3.89 -10.32
N ASP A 53 -7.20 3.90 -11.65
CA ASP A 53 -6.91 2.72 -12.45
C ASP A 53 -5.50 2.21 -12.13
N ILE A 54 -5.35 0.88 -11.98
CA ILE A 54 -4.05 0.27 -11.68
C ILE A 54 -3.00 0.62 -12.74
N LYS A 55 -3.40 0.71 -14.01
CA LYS A 55 -2.51 1.14 -15.10
C LYS A 55 -2.00 2.56 -14.90
N SER A 56 -2.87 3.47 -14.49
CA SER A 56 -2.52 4.87 -14.21
C SER A 56 -1.61 4.97 -12.99
N LEU A 57 -1.86 4.18 -11.94
CA LEU A 57 -0.97 4.07 -10.78
C LEU A 57 0.44 3.60 -11.17
N ILE A 58 0.55 2.55 -11.99
CA ILE A 58 1.85 2.07 -12.47
C ILE A 58 2.60 3.16 -13.24
N MET A 59 1.90 3.90 -14.10
CA MET A 59 2.50 5.01 -14.84
C MET A 59 2.95 6.16 -13.93
N GLN A 60 2.10 6.54 -12.96
CA GLN A 60 2.37 7.65 -12.04
C GLN A 60 3.54 7.35 -11.10
N LEU A 61 3.60 6.14 -10.55
CA LEU A 61 4.63 5.72 -9.61
C LEU A 61 5.99 5.49 -10.27
N SER A 62 6.04 5.45 -11.61
CA SER A 62 7.26 5.17 -12.39
C SER A 62 7.96 3.87 -11.95
N THR A 63 7.18 2.91 -11.46
CA THR A 63 7.63 1.60 -10.95
C THR A 63 7.25 0.47 -11.87
N SER A 64 7.89 -0.69 -11.69
CA SER A 64 7.51 -1.88 -12.44
C SER A 64 6.08 -2.32 -12.08
N ALA A 65 5.34 -2.79 -13.09
CA ALA A 65 3.97 -3.26 -12.90
C ALA A 65 3.89 -4.36 -11.82
N SER A 66 4.85 -5.29 -11.80
CA SER A 66 4.87 -6.37 -10.79
C SER A 66 5.07 -5.84 -9.37
N THR A 67 5.91 -4.82 -9.18
CA THR A 67 6.10 -4.21 -7.86
C THR A 67 4.83 -3.50 -7.40
N THR A 68 4.21 -2.70 -8.27
CA THR A 68 2.98 -1.97 -7.93
C THR A 68 1.84 -2.94 -7.61
N ILE A 69 1.63 -3.98 -8.43
CA ILE A 69 0.58 -4.99 -8.19
C ILE A 69 0.82 -5.73 -6.87
N MET A 70 2.06 -6.13 -6.60
CA MET A 70 2.40 -6.78 -5.32
C MET A 70 2.11 -5.86 -4.12
N THR A 71 2.39 -4.55 -4.25
CA THR A 71 2.07 -3.57 -3.21
C THR A 71 0.56 -3.39 -3.04
N LEU A 72 -0.19 -3.27 -4.13
CA LEU A 72 -1.65 -3.14 -4.09
C LEU A 72 -2.30 -4.34 -3.41
N ASN A 73 -1.88 -5.57 -3.75
CA ASN A 73 -2.40 -6.79 -3.12
C ASN A 73 -2.12 -6.81 -1.60
N LYS A 74 -0.92 -6.40 -1.17
CA LYS A 74 -0.60 -6.31 0.27
C LYS A 74 -1.47 -5.27 0.99
N MET A 75 -1.70 -4.13 0.36
CA MET A 75 -2.53 -3.06 0.92
C MET A 75 -4.02 -3.46 0.95
N GLU A 76 -4.47 -4.26 -0.02
CA GLU A 76 -5.80 -4.87 -0.02
C GLU A 76 -5.96 -5.90 1.10
N GLU A 77 -4.99 -6.81 1.27
CA GLU A 77 -4.95 -7.78 2.37
C GLU A 77 -4.93 -7.09 3.75
N ALA A 78 -4.27 -5.94 3.85
CA ALA A 78 -4.24 -5.10 5.06
C ALA A 78 -5.55 -4.29 5.27
N GLY A 79 -6.48 -4.33 4.32
CA GLY A 79 -7.77 -3.62 4.40
C GLY A 79 -7.66 -2.11 4.15
N LEU A 80 -6.56 -1.63 3.58
CA LEU A 80 -6.32 -0.20 3.30
C LEU A 80 -6.95 0.26 2.00
N LEU A 81 -7.07 -0.65 1.02
CA LEU A 81 -7.71 -0.40 -0.25
C LEU A 81 -8.53 -1.62 -0.69
N LYS A 82 -9.30 -1.46 -1.76
CA LYS A 82 -9.96 -2.54 -2.48
C LYS A 82 -9.73 -2.38 -3.97
N ILE A 83 -9.52 -3.50 -4.64
CA ILE A 83 -9.46 -3.55 -6.10
C ILE A 83 -10.84 -3.95 -6.61
N GLN A 84 -11.41 -3.12 -7.48
CA GLN A 84 -12.73 -3.34 -8.08
C GLN A 84 -12.59 -3.42 -9.59
N ASP A 85 -13.31 -4.35 -10.22
CA ASP A 85 -13.36 -4.41 -11.67
C ASP A 85 -14.31 -3.32 -12.19
N SER A 86 -13.76 -2.31 -12.85
CA SER A 86 -14.54 -1.35 -13.62
C SER A 86 -14.67 -1.88 -15.04
N GLY A 87 -15.75 -1.56 -15.77
CA GLY A 87 -15.91 -2.04 -17.16
C GLY A 87 -14.77 -1.68 -18.13
N SER A 88 -13.82 -0.83 -17.71
CA SER A 88 -12.59 -0.43 -18.42
C SER A 88 -11.29 -1.06 -17.87
N GLY A 89 -11.35 -1.81 -16.76
CA GLY A 89 -10.21 -2.46 -16.10
C GLY A 89 -10.26 -2.37 -14.58
N GLU A 90 -9.16 -2.75 -13.92
CA GLU A 90 -9.07 -2.77 -12.46
C GLU A 90 -8.85 -1.36 -11.88
N LEU A 91 -9.72 -0.98 -10.95
CA LEU A 91 -9.73 0.28 -10.22
C LEU A 91 -9.36 0.04 -8.75
N ALA A 92 -8.31 0.70 -8.26
CA ALA A 92 -7.94 0.68 -6.85
C ALA A 92 -8.64 1.84 -6.12
N VAL A 93 -9.31 1.55 -5.01
CA VAL A 93 -10.06 2.53 -4.22
C VAL A 93 -9.66 2.41 -2.75
N LEU A 94 -9.41 3.52 -2.06
CA LEU A 94 -9.12 3.48 -0.62
C LEU A 94 -10.35 3.03 0.17
N THR A 95 -10.12 2.36 1.30
CA THR A 95 -11.13 2.17 2.32
C THR A 95 -11.11 3.34 3.30
N GLU A 96 -12.11 3.46 4.18
CA GLU A 96 -12.08 4.43 5.28
C GLU A 96 -10.80 4.35 6.14
N MET A 97 -10.19 3.16 6.23
CA MET A 97 -8.93 2.96 6.95
C MET A 97 -7.73 3.49 6.15
N GLY A 98 -7.70 3.26 4.84
CA GLY A 98 -6.67 3.81 3.96
C GLY A 98 -6.73 5.33 3.87
N GLU A 99 -7.91 5.91 3.77
CA GLU A 99 -8.10 7.37 3.77
C GLU A 99 -7.58 8.02 5.04
N LYS A 100 -7.85 7.43 6.22
CA LYS A 100 -7.33 7.90 7.51
C LYS A 100 -5.81 7.81 7.63
N LEU A 101 -5.17 6.89 6.90
CA LEU A 101 -3.72 6.76 6.88
C LEU A 101 -3.08 7.73 5.88
N ALA A 102 -3.83 8.21 4.89
CA ALA A 102 -3.38 9.17 3.90
C ALA A 102 -3.62 10.64 4.30
N SER A 103 -4.46 10.90 5.32
CA SER A 103 -4.76 12.23 5.89
C SER A 103 -3.77 12.67 6.96
#